data_AF-A0A853U4Q1-F1
#
_entry.id   AF-A0A853U4Q1-F1
#
_cell.length_a   1.000
_cell.length_b   1.000
_cell.length_c   1.000
_cell.angle_alpha   90.00
_cell.angle_beta   90.00
_cell.angle_gamma   90.00
#
_symmetry.space_group_name_H-M   'P 1'
#
loop_
_entity.id
_entity.type
_entity.pdbx_description
1 polymer ?
#
loop_
_entity_poly.entity_id
_entity_poly.type
_entity_poly.pdbx_seq_one_letter_code
_entity_poly.pdbx_strand_id
1 'polypeptide(L)'
;MDDLVHLGPEGVGKLADEVSTRMSAESAPSAQMVLNNPPTSGVIIDFASSTFSWWSLSDETIHPEEFEALWPGWALEAHGDDYEWHENLTGEEYRTWQANVTECREWFLKALEEGSRPNPFVRMAETLTQHGETVQPLGTVFEFRPAERDRAATAFDQYFDSLMQTHVPAARFIDRNGVIKPPIGQ
;
A
#
# COMPACT_ATOMS: atom_id res chain seq x y z
N MET A 1 -1.79 -10.29 23.85
CA MET A 1 -2.52 -9.38 22.95
C MET A 1 -3.65 -8.76 23.75
N ASP A 2 -3.35 -8.17 24.91
CA ASP A 2 -4.35 -7.60 25.83
C ASP A 2 -3.93 -6.20 26.36
N ASP A 3 -2.74 -5.71 26.02
CA ASP A 3 -2.21 -4.46 26.58
C ASP A 3 -2.64 -3.18 25.82
N LEU A 4 -3.26 -3.32 24.64
CA LEU A 4 -3.72 -2.19 23.83
C LEU A 4 -5.10 -1.63 24.25
N VAL A 5 -5.84 -2.34 25.11
CA VAL A 5 -7.23 -1.99 25.50
C VAL A 5 -7.28 -0.85 26.54
N HIS A 6 -6.13 -0.39 27.06
CA HIS A 6 -6.08 0.65 28.11
C HIS A 6 -5.68 2.05 27.63
N LEU A 7 -5.51 2.26 26.33
CA LEU A 7 -5.13 3.56 25.76
C LEU A 7 -6.33 4.24 25.08
N GLY A 8 -7.40 4.46 25.84
CA GLY A 8 -8.44 5.43 25.46
C GLY A 8 -7.91 6.87 25.50
N PRO A 9 -8.71 7.87 25.12
CA PRO A 9 -8.32 9.29 25.05
C PRO A 9 -7.57 9.82 26.26
N GLU A 10 -8.10 9.52 27.45
CA GLU A 10 -7.48 9.92 28.72
C GLU A 10 -6.19 9.16 29.03
N GLY A 11 -6.08 7.91 28.58
CA GLY A 11 -4.89 7.08 28.77
C GLY A 11 -3.72 7.55 27.92
N VAL A 12 -3.97 7.83 26.63
CA VAL A 12 -2.96 8.39 25.72
C VAL A 12 -2.65 9.84 26.11
N GLY A 13 -3.65 10.63 26.53
CA GLY A 13 -3.41 11.98 27.05
C GLY A 13 -2.48 11.99 28.26
N LYS A 14 -2.71 11.11 29.25
CA LYS A 14 -1.80 10.96 30.40
C LYS A 14 -0.40 10.49 29.99
N LEU A 15 -0.31 9.58 29.03
CA LEU A 15 0.97 9.11 28.51
C LEU A 15 1.72 10.24 27.78
N ALA A 16 1.01 11.03 26.97
CA ALA A 16 1.56 12.18 26.26
C ALA A 16 2.01 13.28 27.22
N ASP A 17 1.23 13.58 28.26
CA ASP A 17 1.60 14.50 29.33
C ASP A 17 2.83 13.99 30.08
N GLU A 18 2.88 12.69 30.41
CA GLU A 18 4.03 12.08 31.08
C GLU A 18 5.30 12.11 30.21
N VAL A 19 5.17 11.80 28.93
CA VAL A 19 6.27 11.90 27.94
C VAL A 19 6.71 13.35 27.77
N SER A 20 5.80 14.31 27.63
CA SER A 20 6.09 15.75 27.50
C SER A 20 6.77 16.32 28.74
N THR A 21 6.35 15.88 29.93
CA THR A 21 6.98 16.24 31.21
C THR A 21 8.41 15.69 31.30
N ARG A 22 8.68 14.51 30.73
CA ARG A 22 10.02 13.93 30.63
C ARG A 22 10.88 14.59 29.54
N MET A 23 10.28 15.02 28.43
CA MET A 23 10.97 15.71 27.34
C MET A 23 11.48 17.11 27.72
N SER A 24 10.89 17.77 28.72
CA SER A 24 11.44 19.03 29.25
C SER A 24 12.83 18.85 29.88
N ALA A 25 13.20 17.63 30.29
CA ALA A 25 14.56 17.29 30.76
C ALA A 25 15.49 16.80 29.63
N GLU A 26 14.93 16.25 28.55
CA GLU A 26 15.64 15.83 27.35
C GLU A 26 15.33 16.81 26.21
N SER A 27 15.77 18.06 26.38
CA SER A 27 15.62 19.10 25.36
C SER A 27 16.49 18.82 24.13
N ALA A 28 16.08 17.86 23.33
CA ALA A 28 16.35 17.84 21.91
C ALA A 28 15.01 17.49 21.22
N PRO A 29 14.63 18.21 20.15
CA PRO A 29 13.49 17.81 19.32
C PRO A 29 13.67 16.33 19.03
N SER A 30 12.64 15.52 19.34
CA SER A 30 12.68 14.06 19.32
C SER A 30 13.65 13.63 18.25
N ALA A 31 14.78 13.05 18.69
CA ALA A 31 15.85 12.62 17.81
C ALA A 31 15.21 12.07 16.55
N GLN A 32 15.60 12.60 15.38
CA GLN A 32 15.41 11.90 14.12
C GLN A 32 15.86 10.48 14.39
N MET A 33 14.89 9.63 14.72
CA MET A 33 15.12 8.23 14.92
C MET A 33 15.29 7.82 13.48
N VAL A 34 16.53 7.91 13.01
CA VAL A 34 17.01 7.23 11.82
C VAL A 34 16.85 5.76 12.17
N LEU A 35 15.59 5.33 12.12
CA LEU A 35 15.22 3.94 12.11
C LEU A 35 15.89 3.47 10.84
N ASN A 36 16.90 2.61 10.99
CA ASN A 36 17.58 1.99 9.84
C ASN A 36 16.58 1.31 8.87
N ASN A 37 15.33 1.09 9.30
CA ASN A 37 14.18 0.80 8.46
C ASN A 37 13.00 1.71 8.87
N PRO A 38 12.53 2.62 8.01
CA PRO A 38 11.40 3.47 8.35
C PRO A 38 10.11 2.64 8.49
N PRO A 39 9.18 3.03 9.37
CA PRO A 39 8.00 2.23 9.68
C PRO A 39 7.04 2.17 8.48
N THR A 40 6.65 0.96 8.09
CA THR A 40 5.71 0.73 6.97
C THR A 40 4.25 0.98 7.35
N SER A 41 3.95 1.23 8.63
CA SER A 41 2.63 1.59 9.15
C SER A 41 2.76 2.37 10.45
N GLY A 42 1.77 3.21 10.79
CA GLY A 42 1.74 3.92 12.06
C GLY A 42 0.57 4.88 12.24
N VAL A 43 0.57 5.59 13.38
CA VAL A 43 -0.40 6.64 13.71
C VAL A 43 0.31 7.83 14.33
N ILE A 44 -0.03 9.03 13.88
CA ILE A 44 0.31 10.32 14.50
C ILE A 44 -0.95 10.86 15.16
N ILE A 45 -0.81 11.32 16.40
CA ILE A 45 -1.89 11.88 17.20
C ILE A 45 -1.55 13.34 17.49
N ASP A 46 -2.33 14.27 16.95
CA ASP A 46 -2.24 15.69 17.28
C ASP A 46 -3.37 16.07 18.24
N PHE A 47 -3.00 16.24 19.51
CA PHE A 47 -3.93 16.62 20.57
C PHE A 47 -4.44 18.06 20.45
N ALA A 48 -3.66 18.96 19.85
CA ALA A 48 -4.05 20.37 19.75
C ALA A 48 -5.15 20.56 18.71
N SER A 49 -5.04 19.86 17.58
CA SER A 49 -6.05 19.87 16.52
C SER A 49 -7.12 18.79 16.67
N SER A 50 -6.94 17.86 17.62
CA SER A 50 -7.80 16.67 17.77
C SER A 50 -7.85 15.82 16.50
N THR A 51 -6.68 15.50 15.95
CA THR A 51 -6.51 14.79 14.67
C THR A 51 -5.69 13.50 14.83
N PHE A 52 -6.11 12.45 14.11
CA PHE A 52 -5.38 11.21 13.88
C PHE A 52 -4.93 11.12 12.44
N SER A 53 -3.63 11.02 12.19
CA SER A 53 -3.10 10.69 10.86
C SER A 53 -2.60 9.25 10.89
N TRP A 54 -3.20 8.39 10.09
CA TRP A 54 -2.90 6.96 10.04
C TRP A 54 -2.35 6.57 8.67
N TRP A 55 -1.36 5.67 8.66
CA TRP A 55 -0.82 5.10 7.42
C TRP A 55 -0.50 3.61 7.55
N SER A 56 -0.60 2.91 6.43
CA SER A 56 -0.13 1.53 6.28
C SER A 56 0.14 1.23 4.81
N LEU A 57 1.38 0.82 4.51
CA LEU A 57 1.81 0.39 3.16
C LEU A 57 1.45 -1.08 2.88
N SER A 58 0.89 -1.78 3.87
CA SER A 58 0.58 -3.21 3.82
C SER A 58 -0.53 -3.48 4.82
N ASP A 59 -1.79 -3.48 4.37
CA ASP A 59 -2.93 -3.49 5.29
C ASP A 59 -3.96 -4.57 4.97
N GLU A 60 -4.09 -5.52 5.89
CA GLU A 60 -5.31 -6.32 6.05
C GLU A 60 -5.80 -6.40 7.51
N THR A 61 -5.05 -5.90 8.51
CA THR A 61 -5.33 -6.22 9.93
C THR A 61 -5.49 -5.02 10.87
N ILE A 62 -5.19 -3.79 10.46
CA ILE A 62 -5.40 -2.59 11.28
C ILE A 62 -6.52 -1.75 10.67
N HIS A 63 -7.56 -1.50 11.46
CA HIS A 63 -8.77 -0.82 11.01
C HIS A 63 -8.87 0.53 11.77
N PRO A 64 -8.64 1.70 11.12
CA PRO A 64 -8.70 3.00 11.77
C PRO A 64 -10.11 3.34 12.27
N GLU A 65 -11.15 2.61 11.83
CA GLU A 65 -12.51 2.69 12.37
C GLU A 65 -12.57 2.34 13.87
N GLU A 66 -11.66 1.48 14.35
CA GLU A 66 -11.52 1.18 15.78
C GLU A 66 -11.02 2.39 16.58
N PHE A 67 -10.22 3.27 15.95
CA PHE A 67 -9.72 4.50 16.57
C PHE A 67 -10.81 5.58 16.64
N GLU A 68 -11.63 5.71 15.60
CA GLU A 68 -12.78 6.65 15.61
C GLU A 68 -13.74 6.34 16.77
N ALA A 69 -13.99 5.06 17.05
CA ALA A 69 -14.85 4.64 18.15
C ALA A 69 -14.30 5.05 19.54
N LEU A 70 -12.97 5.08 19.67
CA LEU A 70 -12.30 5.47 20.91
C LEU A 70 -12.22 6.99 21.08
N TRP A 71 -12.24 7.77 19.99
CA TRP A 71 -12.03 9.22 20.00
C TRP A 71 -13.14 9.98 19.26
N PRO A 72 -14.36 10.02 19.84
CA PRO A 72 -15.49 10.65 19.19
C PRO A 72 -15.26 12.16 18.97
N GLY A 73 -15.49 12.62 17.74
CA GLY A 73 -15.36 14.03 17.35
C GLY A 73 -13.96 14.44 16.93
N TRP A 74 -12.98 13.53 16.93
CA TRP A 74 -11.65 13.77 16.37
C TRP A 74 -11.66 13.53 14.87
N ALA A 75 -10.81 14.25 14.14
CA ALA A 75 -10.63 14.06 12.71
C ALA A 75 -9.70 12.87 12.45
N LEU A 76 -10.06 12.01 11.49
CA LEU A 76 -9.20 10.93 11.00
C LEU A 76 -8.74 11.25 9.58
N GLU A 77 -7.43 11.27 9.37
CA GLU A 77 -6.76 11.38 8.09
C GLU A 77 -6.07 10.04 7.78
N ALA A 78 -6.57 9.35 6.76
CA ALA A 78 -5.95 8.13 6.25
C ALA A 78 -5.04 8.47 5.07
N HIS A 79 -3.75 8.22 5.22
CA HIS A 79 -2.75 8.51 4.20
C HIS A 79 -2.55 7.33 3.24
N GLY A 80 -2.95 6.10 3.56
CA GLY A 80 -2.96 4.99 2.60
C GLY A 80 -1.63 4.83 1.84
N ASP A 81 -1.66 4.97 0.52
CA ASP A 81 -0.51 4.95 -0.40
C ASP A 81 0.03 6.35 -0.76
N ASP A 82 -0.21 7.36 0.07
CA ASP A 82 0.35 8.73 -0.01
C ASP A 82 1.86 8.71 0.27
N TYR A 83 2.63 8.16 -0.67
CA TYR A 83 4.08 8.02 -0.55
C TYR A 83 4.75 9.37 -0.29
N GLU A 84 4.29 10.45 -0.91
CA GLU A 84 4.83 11.79 -0.73
C GLU A 84 4.69 12.29 0.71
N TRP A 85 3.59 11.99 1.41
CA TRP A 85 3.48 12.28 2.84
C TRP A 85 4.47 11.47 3.68
N HIS A 86 4.64 10.18 3.33
CA HIS A 86 5.57 9.30 4.05
C HIS A 86 7.02 9.75 3.87
N GLU A 87 7.41 10.12 2.64
CA GLU A 87 8.74 10.65 2.32
C GLU A 87 9.03 11.95 3.08
N ASN A 88 8.04 12.83 3.21
CA ASN A 88 8.17 14.05 4.02
C ASN A 88 8.32 13.74 5.51
N LEU A 89 7.62 12.73 6.01
CA LEU A 89 7.68 12.33 7.42
C LEU A 89 9.04 11.71 7.79
N THR A 90 9.59 10.86 6.93
CA THR A 90 10.81 10.10 7.23
C THR A 90 12.08 10.75 6.69
N GLY A 91 11.96 11.64 5.70
CA GLY A 91 13.09 12.22 4.97
C GLY A 91 13.75 11.24 3.98
N GLU A 92 13.14 10.07 3.76
CA GLU A 92 13.63 9.02 2.86
C GLU A 92 12.74 8.93 1.63
N GLU A 93 13.32 8.84 0.44
CA GLU A 93 12.59 8.59 -0.81
C GLU A 93 12.20 7.10 -0.87
N TYR A 94 10.90 6.83 -0.84
CA TYR A 94 10.38 5.46 -0.79
C TYR A 94 10.23 4.86 -2.18
N ARG A 95 9.85 5.67 -3.17
CA ARG A 95 9.63 5.19 -4.54
C ARG A 95 10.08 6.19 -5.56
N THR A 96 11.08 5.79 -6.35
CA THR A 96 11.44 6.53 -7.56
C THR A 96 10.66 5.99 -8.74
N TRP A 97 10.35 6.86 -9.69
CA TRP A 97 9.73 6.46 -10.95
C TRP A 97 10.54 5.38 -11.68
N GLN A 98 11.87 5.52 -11.71
CA GLN A 98 12.78 4.57 -12.34
C GLN A 98 12.76 3.20 -11.63
N ALA A 99 12.66 3.16 -10.30
CA ALA A 99 12.50 1.92 -9.55
C ALA A 99 11.17 1.23 -9.89
N ASN A 100 10.07 1.98 -9.94
CA ASN A 100 8.76 1.43 -10.31
C ASN A 100 8.73 0.88 -11.74
N VAL A 101 9.35 1.58 -12.70
CA VAL A 101 9.48 1.12 -14.09
C VAL A 101 10.33 -0.16 -14.17
N THR A 102 11.41 -0.23 -13.38
CA THR A 102 12.28 -1.41 -13.30
C THR A 102 11.53 -2.62 -12.74
N GLU A 103 10.86 -2.46 -11.60
CA GLU A 103 10.06 -3.51 -10.98
C GLU A 103 8.95 -4.01 -11.92
N CYS A 104 8.24 -3.10 -12.59
CA CYS A 104 7.23 -3.47 -13.58
C CYS A 104 7.81 -4.28 -14.76
N ARG A 105 9.00 -3.90 -15.25
CA ARG A 105 9.70 -4.64 -16.31
C ARG A 105 10.07 -6.04 -15.86
N GLU A 106 10.56 -6.21 -14.63
CA GLU A 106 10.88 -7.51 -14.04
C GLU A 106 9.65 -8.43 -13.94
N TRP A 107 8.52 -7.91 -13.42
CA TRP A 107 7.27 -8.67 -13.36
C TRP A 107 6.76 -9.08 -14.74
N PHE A 108 6.88 -8.18 -15.72
CA PHE A 108 6.50 -8.46 -17.10
C PHE A 108 7.37 -9.56 -17.73
N LEU A 109 8.69 -9.47 -17.58
CA LEU A 109 9.62 -10.49 -18.07
C LEU A 109 9.37 -11.84 -17.41
N LYS A 110 9.16 -11.87 -16.10
CA LYS A 110 8.78 -13.10 -15.36
C LYS A 110 7.49 -13.71 -15.91
N ALA A 111 6.47 -12.89 -16.18
CA ALA A 111 5.21 -13.37 -16.77
C ALA A 111 5.39 -13.90 -18.21
N LEU A 112 6.34 -13.37 -18.97
CA LEU A 112 6.71 -13.91 -20.28
C LEU A 112 7.42 -15.27 -20.16
N GLU A 113 8.40 -15.37 -19.25
CA GLU A 113 9.17 -16.58 -18.97
C GLU A 113 8.30 -17.74 -18.47
N GLU A 114 7.27 -17.47 -17.67
CA GLU A 114 6.28 -18.45 -17.22
C GLU A 114 5.60 -19.20 -18.39
N GLY A 115 5.67 -18.69 -19.62
CA GLY A 115 5.32 -19.46 -20.80
C GLY A 115 3.83 -19.79 -20.86
N SER A 116 3.49 -20.93 -21.46
CA SER A 116 2.10 -21.36 -21.60
C SER A 116 1.49 -21.61 -20.22
N ARG A 117 0.46 -20.82 -19.85
CA ARG A 117 -0.29 -21.06 -18.63
C ARG A 117 -1.34 -22.15 -18.87
N PRO A 118 -1.57 -23.06 -17.91
CA PRO A 118 -2.66 -24.01 -17.99
C PRO A 118 -3.99 -23.29 -18.19
N ASN A 119 -4.84 -23.84 -19.04
CA ASN A 119 -6.16 -23.29 -19.26
C ASN A 119 -6.97 -23.35 -17.95
N PRO A 120 -7.41 -22.21 -17.38
CA PRO A 120 -8.10 -22.20 -16.09
C PRO A 120 -9.42 -22.98 -16.09
N PHE A 121 -10.06 -23.12 -17.26
CA PHE A 121 -11.29 -23.90 -17.40
C PHE A 121 -11.08 -25.40 -17.18
N VAL A 122 -9.86 -25.92 -17.40
CA VAL A 122 -9.52 -27.31 -17.09
C VAL A 122 -9.67 -27.56 -15.59
N ARG A 123 -9.01 -26.73 -14.77
CA ARG A 123 -9.12 -26.83 -13.30
C ARG A 123 -10.54 -26.65 -12.81
N MET A 124 -11.28 -25.69 -13.37
CA MET A 124 -12.67 -25.47 -12.99
C MET A 124 -13.57 -26.67 -13.32
N ALA A 125 -13.40 -27.28 -14.51
CA ALA A 125 -14.13 -28.48 -14.89
C ALA A 125 -13.80 -29.69 -13.99
N GLU A 126 -12.52 -29.86 -13.63
CA GLU A 126 -12.08 -30.89 -12.68
C GLU A 126 -12.74 -30.70 -11.30
N THR A 127 -12.73 -29.48 -10.76
CA THR A 127 -13.34 -29.18 -9.46
C THR A 127 -14.85 -29.38 -9.46
N LEU A 128 -15.55 -28.97 -10.52
CA LEU A 128 -17.00 -29.15 -10.63
C LEU A 128 -17.36 -30.64 -10.74
N THR A 129 -16.59 -31.40 -11.52
CA THR A 129 -16.78 -32.86 -11.65
C THR A 129 -16.55 -33.57 -10.30
N GLN A 130 -15.55 -33.15 -9.52
CA GLN A 130 -15.29 -33.68 -8.18
C GLN A 130 -16.44 -33.42 -7.21
N HIS A 131 -17.21 -32.34 -7.40
CA HIS A 131 -18.42 -32.04 -6.63
C HIS A 131 -19.69 -32.71 -7.18
N GLY A 132 -19.56 -33.59 -8.19
CA GLY A 132 -20.67 -34.35 -8.75
C GLY A 132 -21.47 -33.61 -9.84
N GLU A 133 -21.02 -32.44 -10.27
CA GLU A 133 -21.65 -31.70 -11.36
C GLU A 133 -21.31 -32.31 -12.72
N THR A 134 -22.29 -32.36 -13.62
CA THR A 134 -22.07 -32.78 -15.00
C THR A 134 -21.55 -31.60 -15.82
N VAL A 135 -20.25 -31.59 -16.14
CA VAL A 135 -19.64 -30.53 -16.95
C VAL A 135 -19.59 -30.95 -18.42
N GLN A 136 -20.16 -30.13 -19.31
CA GLN A 136 -19.99 -30.26 -20.77
C GLN A 136 -19.24 -29.03 -21.29
N PRO A 137 -17.89 -29.08 -21.36
CA PRO A 137 -17.13 -27.93 -21.81
C PRO A 137 -17.30 -27.74 -23.33
N LEU A 138 -17.50 -26.49 -23.74
CA LEU A 138 -17.52 -26.10 -25.14
C LEU A 138 -16.11 -26.27 -25.73
N GLY A 139 -15.98 -26.94 -26.87
CA GLY A 139 -14.67 -27.23 -27.50
C GLY A 139 -13.82 -25.98 -27.76
N THR A 140 -14.46 -24.85 -28.04
CA THR A 140 -13.83 -23.53 -28.21
C THR A 140 -13.05 -23.06 -26.97
N VAL A 141 -13.43 -23.53 -25.78
CA VAL A 141 -12.75 -23.20 -24.52
C VAL A 141 -11.36 -23.83 -24.45
N PHE A 142 -11.11 -24.92 -25.19
CA PHE A 142 -9.80 -25.59 -25.25
C PHE A 142 -8.96 -25.21 -26.46
N GLU A 143 -9.45 -24.32 -27.33
CA GLU A 143 -8.66 -23.84 -28.46
C GLU A 143 -7.43 -23.06 -27.97
N PHE A 144 -6.25 -23.64 -28.17
CA PHE A 144 -5.00 -22.97 -27.88
C PHE A 144 -4.78 -21.84 -28.89
N ARG A 145 -4.82 -20.61 -28.42
CA ARG A 145 -4.37 -19.43 -29.19
C ARG A 145 -2.98 -19.04 -28.73
N PRO A 146 -1.92 -19.30 -29.52
CA PRO A 146 -0.60 -18.81 -29.18
C PRO A 146 -0.63 -17.29 -29.17
N ALA A 147 -0.23 -16.70 -28.04
CA ALA A 147 0.01 -15.26 -27.99
C ALA A 147 1.28 -14.97 -28.82
N GLU A 148 1.26 -13.90 -29.63
CA GLU A 148 2.45 -13.40 -30.37
C GLU A 148 3.44 -12.72 -29.41
N ARG A 149 3.95 -13.50 -28.44
CA ARG A 149 4.65 -12.99 -27.26
C ARG A 149 5.95 -12.28 -27.61
N ASP A 150 6.69 -12.75 -28.60
CA ASP A 150 8.02 -12.20 -28.91
C ASP A 150 7.92 -10.78 -29.50
N ARG A 151 6.98 -10.57 -30.44
CA ARG A 151 6.74 -9.25 -31.03
C ARG A 151 6.18 -8.26 -30.00
N ALA A 152 5.29 -8.74 -29.13
CA ALA A 152 4.78 -7.94 -28.01
C ALA A 152 5.92 -7.61 -27.02
N ALA A 153 6.76 -8.57 -26.66
CA ALA A 153 7.86 -8.39 -25.71
C ALA A 153 8.83 -7.29 -26.17
N THR A 154 9.27 -7.29 -27.43
CA THR A 154 10.15 -6.22 -27.96
C THR A 154 9.50 -4.84 -27.91
N ALA A 155 8.21 -4.74 -28.24
CA ALA A 155 7.49 -3.46 -28.20
C ALA A 155 7.32 -2.96 -26.75
N PHE A 156 7.05 -3.86 -25.80
CA PHE A 156 6.96 -3.53 -24.38
C PHE A 156 8.32 -3.13 -23.80
N ASP A 157 9.40 -3.80 -24.20
CA ASP A 157 10.75 -3.50 -23.75
C ASP A 157 11.18 -2.07 -24.15
N GLN A 158 10.93 -1.71 -25.42
CA GLN A 158 11.14 -0.34 -25.92
C GLN A 158 10.25 0.69 -25.20
N TYR A 159 9.03 0.29 -24.83
CA TYR A 159 8.14 1.14 -24.05
C TYR A 159 8.68 1.39 -22.65
N PHE A 160 9.20 0.38 -21.95
CA PHE A 160 9.85 0.57 -20.65
C PHE A 160 11.06 1.51 -20.74
N ASP A 161 11.88 1.41 -21.80
CA ASP A 161 12.98 2.35 -22.04
C ASP A 161 12.48 3.80 -22.19
N SER A 162 11.34 4.00 -22.86
CA SER A 162 10.71 5.33 -22.98
C SER A 162 10.17 5.85 -21.64
N LEU A 163 9.64 4.96 -20.80
CA LEU A 163 9.16 5.31 -19.47
C LEU A 163 10.31 5.78 -18.58
N MET A 164 11.49 5.15 -18.62
CA MET A 164 12.65 5.56 -17.83
C MET A 164 13.07 7.03 -18.02
N GLN A 165 12.76 7.61 -19.17
CA GLN A 165 13.07 9.01 -19.52
C GLN A 165 11.91 9.99 -19.24
N THR A 166 10.77 9.47 -18.82
CA THR A 166 9.57 10.27 -18.54
C THR A 166 9.64 10.82 -17.12
N HIS A 167 9.22 12.08 -16.95
CA HIS A 167 8.95 12.63 -15.63
C HIS A 167 7.44 12.68 -15.43
N VAL A 168 6.95 11.95 -14.42
CA VAL A 168 5.53 11.96 -14.05
C VAL A 168 5.33 12.94 -12.88
N PRO A 169 4.24 13.72 -12.90
CA PRO A 169 3.88 14.55 -11.75
C PRO A 169 3.55 13.66 -10.55
N ALA A 170 3.66 14.24 -9.35
CA ALA A 170 3.27 13.59 -8.10
C ALA A 170 1.87 12.97 -8.21
N ALA A 171 1.72 11.79 -7.61
CA ALA A 171 0.51 11.00 -7.76
C ALA A 171 -0.65 11.63 -6.98
N ARG A 172 -1.87 11.36 -7.43
CA ARG A 172 -3.03 11.46 -6.55
C ARG A 172 -3.10 10.17 -5.79
N PHE A 173 -3.40 10.23 -4.49
CA PHE A 173 -3.69 9.05 -3.70
C PHE A 173 -5.19 8.94 -3.44
N ILE A 174 -5.64 7.73 -3.10
CA ILE A 174 -7.02 7.46 -2.72
C ILE A 174 -6.98 7.05 -1.26
N ASP A 175 -7.63 7.83 -0.40
CA ASP A 175 -7.70 7.45 1.01
C ASP A 175 -8.59 6.22 1.20
N ARG A 176 -8.56 5.66 2.41
CA ARG A 176 -9.33 4.46 2.75
C ARG A 176 -10.85 4.62 2.57
N ASN A 177 -11.34 5.86 2.57
CA ASN A 177 -12.76 6.17 2.35
C ASN A 177 -13.09 6.33 0.85
N GLY A 178 -12.13 6.09 -0.04
CA GLY A 178 -12.29 6.23 -1.48
C GLY A 178 -12.20 7.69 -1.96
N VAL A 179 -11.75 8.62 -1.13
CA VAL A 179 -11.61 10.03 -1.50
C VAL A 179 -10.29 10.22 -2.23
N ILE A 180 -10.37 10.75 -3.44
CA ILE A 180 -9.18 11.11 -4.24
C ILE A 180 -8.62 12.41 -3.69
N LYS A 181 -7.36 12.39 -3.27
CA LYS A 181 -6.64 13.54 -2.73
C LYS A 181 -5.65 14.09 -3.75
N PRO A 182 -5.47 15.43 -3.83
CA PRO A 182 -4.45 16.01 -4.69
C PRO A 182 -3.05 15.71 -4.14
N PRO A 183 -2.00 15.82 -4.97
CA PRO A 183 -0.63 15.65 -4.50
C PRO A 183 -0.26 16.72 -3.47
N ILE A 184 0.56 16.38 -2.49
CA ILE A 184 1.06 17.32 -1.47
C ILE A 184 2.12 18.24 -2.09
N GLY A 185 2.04 19.55 -1.82
CA GLY A 185 3.11 20.51 -2.16
C GLY A 185 2.98 21.28 -3.48
N GLN A 186 1.75 21.56 -3.94
CA GLN A 186 1.50 22.57 -5.00
C GLN A 186 1.28 23.98 -4.46
#